data_AF-A0A1I6TSQ2-F1
#
_entry.id   AF-A0A1I6TSQ2-F1
#
_cell.length_a   1.000
_cell.length_b   1.000
_cell.length_c   1.000
_cell.angle_alpha   90.00
_cell.angle_beta   90.00
_cell.angle_gamma   90.00
#
_symmetry.space_group_name_H-M   'P 1'
#
loop_
_entity.id
_entity.type
_entity.pdbx_description
1 polymer ?
#
loop_
_entity_poly.entity_id
_entity_poly.type
_entity_poly.pdbx_seq_one_letter_code
_entity_poly.pdbx_strand_id
1 'polypeptide(L)'
;MMTSLTEVKNMWSTTTDYNSPWLKLFSVIATVVVGWAISWELSGAWEEMFGYSSVITVLTTILVLLTLYFCFSYVITQTSKLN
;
A
#
# COMPACT_ATOMS: atom_id res chain seq x y z
N MET A 1 9.79 6.18 21.00
CA MET A 1 9.84 4.71 20.99
C MET A 1 10.30 4.32 19.60
N MET A 2 11.52 3.79 19.45
CA MET A 2 12.06 3.46 18.13
C MET A 2 11.52 2.08 17.77
N THR A 3 10.52 2.03 16.90
CA THR A 3 9.99 0.78 16.36
C THR A 3 11.12 0.06 15.65
N SER A 4 11.43 -1.17 16.07
CA SER A 4 12.50 -1.93 15.43
C SER A 4 12.07 -2.38 14.03
N LEU A 5 13.01 -2.48 13.09
CA LEU A 5 12.74 -3.05 11.76
C LEU A 5 12.07 -4.44 11.85
N THR A 6 12.40 -5.20 12.89
CA THR A 6 11.79 -6.49 13.20
C THR A 6 10.31 -6.37 13.54
N GLU A 7 9.90 -5.36 14.31
CA GLU A 7 8.48 -5.12 14.63
C GLU A 7 7.69 -4.72 13.39
N VAL A 8 8.26 -3.85 12.54
CA VAL A 8 7.62 -3.45 11.27
C VAL A 8 7.45 -4.66 10.36
N LYS A 9 8.48 -5.50 10.24
CA LYS A 9 8.41 -6.75 9.46
C LYS A 9 7.35 -7.70 9.99
N ASN A 10 7.30 -7.91 11.31
CA ASN A 10 6.30 -8.79 11.93
C ASN A 10 4.88 -8.27 11.71
N MET A 11 4.65 -6.96 11.92
CA MET A 11 3.36 -6.34 11.68
C MET A 11 2.93 -6.47 10.23
N TRP A 12 3.84 -6.24 9.28
CA TRP A 12 3.58 -6.43 7.85
C TRP A 12 3.20 -7.87 7.53
N SER A 13 3.97 -8.83 8.02
CA SER A 13 3.70 -10.26 7.80
C SER A 13 2.34 -10.65 8.36
N THR A 14 2.03 -10.30 9.61
CA THR A 14 0.74 -10.63 10.24
C THR A 14 -0.44 -9.97 9.53
N THR A 15 -0.26 -8.78 8.97
CA THR A 15 -1.31 -8.02 8.30
C THR A 15 -1.59 -8.57 6.90
N THR A 16 -0.57 -9.11 6.23
CA THR A 16 -0.64 -9.58 4.84
C THR A 16 -0.85 -11.09 4.74
N ASP A 17 -0.80 -11.81 5.87
CA ASP A 17 -0.96 -13.25 5.93
C ASP A 17 -2.40 -13.66 6.26
N TYR A 18 -3.22 -13.76 5.22
CA TYR A 18 -4.56 -14.34 5.28
C TYR A 18 -4.64 -15.61 4.41
N ASN A 19 -5.35 -16.63 4.89
CA ASN A 19 -5.39 -17.97 4.29
C ASN A 19 -6.13 -18.03 2.94
N SER A 20 -7.05 -17.09 2.67
CA SER A 20 -7.87 -17.13 1.46
C SER A 20 -7.10 -16.58 0.24
N PRO A 21 -6.85 -17.40 -0.80
CA PRO A 21 -6.17 -16.94 -2.01
C PRO A 21 -6.99 -15.91 -2.79
N TRP A 22 -8.32 -15.98 -2.72
CA TRP A 22 -9.22 -15.02 -3.36
C TRP A 22 -9.12 -13.63 -2.73
N LEU A 23 -9.01 -13.55 -1.40
CA LEU A 23 -8.80 -12.28 -0.70
C LEU A 23 -7.42 -11.70 -0.99
N LYS A 24 -6.38 -12.55 -1.12
CA LYS A 24 -5.03 -12.13 -1.54
C LYS A 24 -5.07 -11.53 -2.94
N LEU A 25 -5.70 -12.22 -3.89
CA LEU A 25 -5.84 -11.71 -5.25
C LEU A 25 -6.63 -10.38 -5.29
N PHE A 26 -7.75 -10.31 -4.57
CA PHE A 26 -8.54 -9.08 -4.49
C PHE A 26 -7.74 -7.91 -3.92
N SER A 27 -7.00 -8.11 -2.82
CA SER A 27 -6.16 -7.05 -2.23
C SER A 27 -5.11 -6.53 -3.20
N VAL A 28 -4.48 -7.41 -3.98
CA VAL A 28 -3.46 -7.00 -4.97
C VAL A 28 -4.11 -6.22 -6.12
N ILE A 29 -5.23 -6.71 -6.66
CA ILE A 29 -5.93 -6.03 -7.75
C ILE A 29 -6.43 -4.65 -7.28
N ALA A 30 -7.07 -4.58 -6.11
CA ALA A 30 -7.55 -3.32 -5.54
C ALA A 30 -6.38 -2.34 -5.32
N THR A 31 -5.24 -2.82 -4.81
CA THR A 31 -4.03 -2.01 -4.64
C THR A 31 -3.55 -1.44 -5.96
N VAL A 32 -3.49 -2.25 -7.02
CA VAL A 32 -3.00 -1.79 -8.33
C VAL A 32 -3.95 -0.77 -8.94
N VAL A 33 -5.26 -1.03 -8.93
CA VAL A 33 -6.26 -0.13 -9.52
C VAL A 33 -6.30 1.22 -8.79
N VAL A 34 -6.41 1.18 -7.45
CA VAL A 34 -6.48 2.40 -6.63
C VAL A 34 -5.14 3.12 -6.60
N GLY A 35 -4.05 2.35 -6.50
CA GLY A 35 -2.69 2.90 -6.45
C GLY A 35 -2.29 3.57 -7.75
N TRP A 36 -2.74 3.05 -8.89
CA TRP A 36 -2.55 3.71 -10.18
C TRP A 36 -3.24 5.08 -10.22
N ALA A 37 -4.52 5.15 -9.85
CA ALA A 37 -5.27 6.40 -9.84
C ALA A 37 -4.65 7.44 -8.89
N ILE A 38 -4.29 7.04 -7.67
CA ILE A 38 -3.66 7.95 -6.70
C ILE A 38 -2.27 8.40 -7.17
N SER A 39 -1.46 7.51 -7.75
CA SER A 39 -0.12 7.86 -8.22
C SER A 39 -0.17 8.84 -9.39
N TRP A 40 -1.19 8.73 -10.26
CA TRP A 40 -1.42 9.67 -11.35
C TRP A 40 -1.68 11.09 -10.84
N GLU A 41 -2.63 11.24 -9.92
CA GLU A 41 -2.96 12.54 -9.31
C GLU A 41 -1.78 13.11 -8.52
N LEU A 42 -1.08 12.28 -7.73
CA LEU A 42 0.06 12.76 -6.96
C LEU A 42 1.23 13.18 -7.85
N SER A 43 1.47 12.48 -8.97
CA SER A 43 2.50 12.90 -9.93
C SER A 43 2.17 14.25 -10.55
N GLY A 44 0.90 14.49 -10.90
CA GLY A 44 0.45 15.80 -11.39
C GLY A 44 0.66 16.91 -10.37
N ALA A 45 0.29 16.66 -9.11
CA ALA A 45 0.49 17.62 -8.01
C ALA A 45 1.99 17.91 -7.74
N TRP A 46 2.84 16.89 -7.82
CA TRP A 46 4.30 17.08 -7.70
C TRP A 46 4.86 17.93 -8.83
N GLU A 47 4.43 17.66 -10.07
CA GLU A 47 4.85 18.41 -11.24
C GLU A 47 4.43 19.88 -11.17
N GLU A 48 3.22 20.17 -10.70
CA GLU A 48 2.71 21.53 -10.53
C GLU A 48 3.47 22.31 -9.44
N MET A 49 3.77 21.67 -8.31
CA MET A 49 4.38 22.35 -7.17
C MET A 49 5.90 22.49 -7.26
N PHE A 50 6.59 21.48 -7.81
CA PHE A 50 8.06 21.38 -7.74
C PHE A 50 8.71 21.15 -9.10
N GLY A 51 7.92 21.00 -10.17
CA GLY A 51 8.40 20.59 -11.48
C GLY A 51 8.57 19.07 -11.60
N TYR A 52 8.65 18.58 -12.84
CA TYR A 52 8.75 17.14 -13.10
C TYR A 52 10.07 16.55 -12.58
N SER A 53 9.97 15.51 -11.74
CA SER A 53 11.10 14.73 -11.25
C SER A 53 10.76 13.24 -11.26
N SER A 54 11.41 12.47 -12.15
CA SER A 54 11.13 11.04 -12.30
C SER A 54 11.39 10.25 -11.01
N VAL A 55 12.40 10.66 -10.23
CA VAL A 55 12.77 9.99 -8.98
C VAL A 55 11.66 10.14 -7.94
N ILE A 56 11.12 11.35 -7.78
CA ILE A 56 10.05 11.62 -6.81
C ILE A 56 8.76 10.91 -7.23
N THR A 57 8.42 10.93 -8.51
CA THR A 57 7.24 10.22 -9.04
C THR A 57 7.33 8.72 -8.78
N VAL A 58 8.49 8.10 -9.03
CA VAL A 58 8.70 6.66 -8.78
C VAL A 58 8.64 6.33 -7.29
N LEU A 59 9.34 7.09 -6.44
CA LEU A 59 9.33 6.87 -4.99
C LEU A 59 7.92 6.99 -4.41
N THR A 60 7.18 8.01 -4.86
CA THR A 60 5.79 8.25 -4.46
C THR A 60 4.90 7.08 -4.87
N THR A 61 5.02 6.62 -6.11
CA THR A 61 4.24 5.48 -6.63
C THR A 61 4.49 4.21 -5.79
N ILE A 62 5.76 3.92 -5.47
CA ILE A 62 6.12 2.77 -4.62
C ILE A 62 5.51 2.91 -3.23
N LEU A 63 5.61 4.09 -2.61
CA LEU A 63 5.04 4.34 -1.29
C LEU A 63 3.52 4.22 -1.28
N VAL A 64 2.83 4.74 -2.30
CA VAL A 64 1.38 4.62 -2.46
C VAL A 64 0.97 3.16 -2.57
N LEU A 65 1.62 2.37 -3.44
CA LEU A 65 1.31 0.95 -3.62
C LEU A 65 1.55 0.15 -2.33
N LEU A 66 2.67 0.37 -1.64
CA LEU A 66 2.95 -0.31 -0.37
C LEU A 66 1.94 0.06 0.72
N THR A 67 1.59 1.33 0.82
CA THR A 67 0.63 1.82 1.83
C THR A 67 -0.75 1.26 1.57
N LEU A 68 -1.23 1.30 0.33
CA LEU A 68 -2.54 0.76 -0.04
C LEU A 68 -2.61 -0.75 0.17
N TYR A 69 -1.56 -1.48 -0.22
CA TYR A 69 -1.51 -2.92 0.02
C TYR A 69 -1.64 -3.22 1.51
N PHE A 70 -0.86 -2.54 2.34
CA PHE A 70 -0.94 -2.70 3.79
C PHE A 70 -2.33 -2.37 4.33
N CYS A 71 -2.94 -1.25 3.90
CA CYS A 71 -4.28 -0.85 4.32
C CYS A 71 -5.34 -1.88 3.93
N PHE A 72 -5.36 -2.35 2.68
CA PHE A 72 -6.33 -3.35 2.24
C PHE A 72 -6.12 -4.69 2.94
N SER A 73 -4.88 -5.15 3.07
CA SER A 73 -4.53 -6.35 3.83
C SER A 73 -4.96 -6.24 5.30
N TYR A 74 -4.81 -5.07 5.92
CA TYR A 74 -5.25 -4.82 7.29
C TYR A 74 -6.76 -4.89 7.44
N VAL A 75 -7.51 -4.20 6.58
CA VAL A 75 -8.97 -4.21 6.60
C VAL A 75 -9.50 -5.64 6.40
N ILE A 76 -8.94 -6.38 5.44
CA ILE A 76 -9.31 -7.78 5.18
C ILE A 76 -9.03 -8.64 6.41
N THR A 77 -7.84 -8.52 7.01
CA THR A 77 -7.45 -9.30 8.19
C THR A 77 -8.37 -9.00 9.38
N GLN A 78 -8.70 -7.73 9.64
CA GLN A 78 -9.62 -7.36 10.73
C GLN A 78 -11.03 -7.89 10.48
N THR A 79 -11.53 -7.76 9.25
CA THR A 79 -12.86 -8.26 8.88
C THR A 79 -12.94 -9.79 9.01
N SER A 80 -11.86 -10.50 8.66
CA SER A 80 -11.78 -11.96 8.80
C SER A 80 -11.72 -12.46 10.24
N LYS A 81 -11.32 -11.60 11.20
CA LYS A 81 -11.28 -11.93 12.64
C LYS A 81 -12.61 -11.68 13.35
N LEU A 82 -13.47 -10.87 12.76
CA LEU A 82 -14.78 -10.50 13.31
C LEU A 82 -15.90 -11.49 12.92
N ASN A 83 -15.61 -12.42 12.02
CA ASN A 83 -16.54 -13.40 11.45
C ASN A 83 -16.11 -14.81 11.82
#